data_AF-G9L3Y4-F1
#
_entry.id   AF-G9L3Y4-F1
#
_cell.length_a   1.000
_cell.length_b   1.000
_cell.length_c   1.000
_cell.angle_alpha   90.00
_cell.angle_beta   90.00
_cell.angle_gamma   90.00
#
_symmetry.space_group_name_H-M   'P 1'
#
loop_
_entity.id
_entity.type
_entity.pdbx_description
1 polymer ?
#
loop_
_entity_poly.entity_id
_entity_poly.type
_entity_poly.pdbx_seq_one_letter_code
_entity_poly.pdbx_strand_id
1 'polypeptide(L)'
;SFRQLFQDLARYVQDADVRWEYCVRAKRGQTDTSLPGCFSKDQVYLDGIVRILRHRQTIDFPLLTSLGKVSYEDVDHLRPHGVLDNTRVPHFMQDLARYRQQLEHIMATNRLDEAELGR
;
A
#
# COMPACT_ATOMS: atom_id res chain seq x y z
N SER A 1 -9.01 19.79 -3.38
CA SER A 1 -8.27 20.12 -4.63
C SER A 1 -6.77 20.14 -4.37
N PHE A 2 -5.90 20.34 -5.38
CA PHE A 2 -4.45 20.50 -5.19
C PHE A 2 -4.13 21.62 -4.18
N ARG A 3 -4.69 22.82 -4.41
CA ARG A 3 -4.50 23.99 -3.54
C ARG A 3 -4.86 23.71 -2.08
N GLN A 4 -5.97 23.01 -1.86
CA GLN A 4 -6.42 22.67 -0.51
C GLN A 4 -5.43 21.72 0.17
N LEU A 5 -4.97 20.66 -0.50
CA LEU A 5 -3.94 19.77 0.05
C LEU A 5 -2.65 20.54 0.36
N PHE A 6 -2.22 21.43 -0.54
CA PHE A 6 -1.03 22.25 -0.33
C PHE A 6 -1.12 23.11 0.93
N GLN A 7 -2.28 23.75 1.15
CA GLN A 7 -2.54 24.52 2.37
C GLN A 7 -2.62 23.62 3.61
N ASP A 8 -3.28 22.47 3.50
CA ASP A 8 -3.42 21.52 4.59
C ASP A 8 -2.08 20.94 5.06
N LEU A 9 -1.15 20.68 4.13
CA LEU A 9 0.17 20.15 4.44
C LEU A 9 1.05 21.17 5.18
N ALA A 10 0.71 22.46 5.18
CA ALA A 10 1.51 23.49 5.83
C ALA A 10 1.67 23.31 7.34
N ARG A 11 0.74 22.58 7.98
CA ARG A 11 0.85 22.22 9.40
C ARG A 11 1.89 21.13 9.69
N TYR A 12 2.33 20.39 8.68
CA TYR A 12 3.27 19.26 8.81
C TYR A 12 4.59 19.49 8.07
N VAL A 13 4.55 20.21 6.95
CA VAL A 13 5.70 20.46 6.06
C VAL A 13 5.79 21.96 5.82
N GLN A 14 6.80 22.61 6.42
CA GLN A 14 6.95 24.07 6.34
C GLN A 14 7.48 24.52 4.98
N ASP A 15 8.40 23.74 4.41
CA ASP A 15 9.00 23.98 3.10
C ASP A 15 7.95 23.89 1.98
N ALA A 16 7.84 24.96 1.19
CA ALA A 16 6.85 25.06 0.13
C ALA A 16 7.14 24.13 -1.06
N ASP A 17 8.41 23.89 -1.38
CA ASP A 17 8.82 23.04 -2.49
C ASP A 17 8.57 21.56 -2.14
N VAL A 18 8.86 21.15 -0.91
CA VAL A 18 8.52 19.80 -0.43
C VAL A 18 7.01 19.56 -0.42
N ARG A 19 6.21 20.55 0.00
CA ARG A 19 4.74 20.47 -0.09
C ARG A 19 4.26 20.32 -1.52
N TRP A 20 4.86 21.07 -2.44
CA TRP A 20 4.54 21.00 -3.86
C TRP A 20 4.79 19.59 -4.39
N GLU A 21 5.94 19.00 -4.11
CA GLU A 21 6.25 17.61 -4.48
C GLU A 21 5.20 16.62 -3.96
N TYR A 22 4.83 16.71 -2.69
CA TYR A 22 3.82 15.83 -2.10
C TYR A 22 2.45 16.01 -2.75
N CYS A 23 2.07 17.26 -3.06
CA CYS A 23 0.82 17.54 -3.75
C CYS A 23 0.81 16.97 -5.17
N VAL A 24 1.91 17.08 -5.91
CA VAL A 24 2.03 16.52 -7.27
C VAL A 24 1.98 14.98 -7.24
N ARG A 25 2.59 14.36 -6.24
CA ARG A 25 2.55 12.89 -6.04
C ARG A 25 1.16 12.38 -5.68
N ALA A 26 0.39 13.17 -4.92
CA ALA A 26 -0.90 12.76 -4.37
C ALA A 26 -2.14 13.37 -5.05
N LYS A 27 -2.03 14.37 -5.93
CA LYS A 27 -3.19 15.01 -6.57
C LYS A 27 -2.99 15.13 -8.08
N ARG A 28 -4.10 14.97 -8.80
CA ARG A 28 -4.21 14.95 -10.27
C ARG A 28 -3.97 16.33 -10.91
N GLY A 29 -3.67 16.31 -12.22
CA GLY A 29 -4.05 17.29 -13.26
C GLY A 29 -3.47 18.70 -13.19
N GLN A 30 -2.63 19.06 -14.18
CA GLN A 30 -2.34 20.48 -14.50
C GLN A 30 -3.53 21.20 -15.14
N THR A 31 -4.58 20.49 -15.60
CA THR A 31 -5.70 21.09 -16.37
C THR A 31 -7.09 20.82 -15.76
N ASP A 32 -7.57 19.57 -15.65
CA ASP A 32 -8.86 19.25 -15.00
C ASP A 32 -8.74 17.98 -14.13
N THR A 33 -8.92 18.16 -12.82
CA THR A 33 -8.80 17.07 -11.83
C THR A 33 -10.05 16.20 -11.69
N SER A 34 -11.17 16.57 -12.35
CA SER A 34 -12.44 15.85 -12.33
C SER A 34 -12.51 14.70 -13.34
N LEU A 35 -11.64 14.71 -14.36
CA LEU A 35 -11.62 13.70 -15.42
C LEU A 35 -10.75 12.47 -15.05
N PRO A 36 -11.08 11.26 -15.55
CA PRO A 36 -10.23 10.08 -15.41
C PRO A 36 -8.89 10.22 -16.17
N GLY A 37 -7.85 9.54 -15.68
CA GLY A 37 -6.50 9.54 -16.28
C GLY A 37 -5.52 10.38 -15.48
N CYS A 38 -4.64 9.73 -14.71
CA CYS A 38 -3.57 10.37 -13.97
C CYS A 38 -2.51 9.36 -13.53
N PHE A 39 -1.27 9.83 -13.31
CA PHE A 39 -0.17 9.02 -12.79
C PHE A 39 -0.19 9.03 -11.24
N SER A 40 -1.18 8.36 -10.64
CA SER A 40 -1.37 8.35 -9.17
C SER A 40 -0.73 7.12 -8.51
N LYS A 41 0.53 6.85 -8.86
CA LYS A 41 1.23 5.65 -8.37
C LYS A 41 1.24 5.61 -6.84
N ASP A 42 1.64 6.69 -6.18
CA ASP A 42 1.75 6.71 -4.72
C ASP A 42 0.41 6.49 -4.02
N GLN A 43 -0.70 7.00 -4.57
CA GLN A 43 -2.04 6.73 -4.04
C GLN A 43 -2.44 5.26 -4.19
N VAL A 44 -2.15 4.66 -5.35
CA VAL A 44 -2.48 3.25 -5.61
C VAL A 44 -1.65 2.33 -4.71
N TYR A 45 -0.37 2.65 -4.47
CA TYR A 45 0.47 1.89 -3.54
C TYR A 45 0.00 2.06 -2.09
N LEU A 46 -0.41 3.28 -1.69
CA LEU A 46 -0.98 3.53 -0.36
C LEU A 46 -2.29 2.76 -0.15
N ASP A 47 -3.21 2.81 -1.11
CA ASP A 47 -4.46 2.03 -1.05
C ASP A 47 -4.16 0.53 -0.99
N GLY A 48 -3.23 0.05 -1.81
CA GLY A 48 -2.79 -1.34 -1.81
C GLY A 48 -2.24 -1.80 -0.46
N ILE A 49 -1.34 -1.04 0.18
CA ILE A 49 -0.79 -1.44 1.48
C ILE A 49 -1.84 -1.41 2.58
N VAL A 50 -2.78 -0.45 2.56
CA VAL A 50 -3.90 -0.40 3.51
C VAL A 50 -4.77 -1.65 3.39
N ARG A 51 -5.07 -2.12 2.17
CA ARG A 51 -5.79 -3.38 1.94
C ARG A 51 -5.01 -4.60 2.44
N ILE A 52 -3.70 -4.66 2.16
CA ILE A 52 -2.84 -5.74 2.68
C ILE A 52 -2.84 -5.76 4.21
N LEU A 53 -2.74 -4.60 4.87
CA LEU A 53 -2.80 -4.49 6.33
C LEU A 53 -4.16 -4.92 6.90
N ARG A 54 -5.26 -4.58 6.21
CA ARG A 54 -6.62 -5.01 6.58
C ARG A 54 -6.75 -6.54 6.57
N HIS A 55 -6.16 -7.20 5.59
CA HIS A 55 -6.25 -8.65 5.42
C HIS A 55 -5.01 -9.41 5.93
N ARG A 56 -4.09 -8.75 6.65
CA ARG A 56 -2.79 -9.31 7.05
C ARG A 56 -2.88 -10.61 7.87
N GLN A 57 -3.99 -10.82 8.58
CA GLN A 57 -4.20 -12.03 9.36
C GLN A 57 -4.66 -13.21 8.50
N THR A 58 -5.31 -12.95 7.36
CA THR A 58 -5.90 -13.97 6.48
C THR A 58 -5.06 -14.26 5.25
N ILE A 59 -4.20 -13.34 4.82
CA ILE A 59 -3.33 -13.52 3.65
C ILE A 59 -2.30 -14.63 3.89
N ASP A 60 -2.24 -15.59 2.96
CA ASP A 60 -1.14 -16.55 2.83
C ASP A 60 0.05 -15.86 2.13
N PHE A 61 0.84 -15.12 2.90
CA PHE A 61 1.99 -14.36 2.39
C PHE A 61 3.04 -15.23 1.68
N PRO A 62 3.42 -16.41 2.20
CA PRO A 62 4.29 -17.32 1.48
C PRO A 62 3.76 -17.64 0.08
N LEU A 63 2.50 -18.07 -0.04
CA LEU A 63 1.92 -18.39 -1.34
C LEU A 63 1.82 -17.16 -2.25
N LEU A 64 1.37 -16.02 -1.73
CA LEU A 64 1.33 -14.75 -2.46
C LEU A 64 2.71 -14.40 -3.07
N THR A 65 3.78 -14.51 -2.27
CA THR A 65 5.13 -14.22 -2.77
C THR A 65 5.65 -15.24 -3.77
N SER A 66 5.30 -16.52 -3.62
CA SER A 66 5.67 -17.57 -4.58
C SER A 66 4.92 -17.46 -5.91
N LEU A 67 3.66 -16.98 -5.90
CA LEU A 67 2.88 -16.72 -7.11
C LEU A 67 3.36 -15.47 -7.87
N GLY A 68 4.11 -14.58 -7.21
CA GLY A 68 4.75 -13.42 -7.83
C GLY A 68 3.83 -12.21 -7.97
N LYS A 69 3.69 -11.66 -9.19
CA LYS A 69 2.97 -10.39 -9.45
C LYS A 69 1.46 -10.61 -9.61
N VAL A 70 0.79 -10.96 -8.52
CA VAL A 70 -0.66 -11.21 -8.49
C VAL A 70 -1.32 -10.40 -7.36
N SER A 71 -2.63 -10.18 -7.42
CA SER A 71 -3.37 -9.60 -6.29
C SER A 71 -3.42 -10.60 -5.13
N TYR A 72 -3.45 -10.11 -3.89
CA TYR A 72 -3.69 -10.96 -2.71
C TYR A 72 -5.08 -11.63 -2.76
N GLU A 73 -6.03 -11.01 -3.46
CA GLU A 73 -7.41 -11.49 -3.63
C GLU A 73 -7.48 -12.72 -4.57
N ASP A 74 -6.51 -12.84 -5.48
CA ASP A 74 -6.49 -13.90 -6.48
C ASP A 74 -5.69 -15.12 -6.03
N VAL A 75 -5.03 -15.07 -4.86
CA VAL A 75 -4.10 -16.11 -4.38
C VAL A 75 -4.75 -17.49 -4.35
N ASP A 76 -5.94 -17.59 -3.78
CA ASP A 76 -6.63 -18.88 -3.67
C ASP A 76 -7.14 -19.39 -5.01
N HIS A 77 -7.56 -18.50 -5.91
CA HIS A 77 -7.97 -18.85 -7.26
C HIS A 77 -6.79 -19.30 -8.14
N LEU A 78 -5.60 -18.75 -7.93
CA LEU A 78 -4.39 -19.05 -8.70
C LEU A 78 -3.59 -20.23 -8.15
N ARG A 79 -3.84 -20.65 -6.90
CA ARG A 79 -3.23 -21.83 -6.26
C ARG A 79 -3.14 -23.07 -7.18
N PRO A 80 -4.21 -23.52 -7.87
CA PRO A 80 -4.13 -24.70 -8.74
C PRO A 80 -3.30 -24.50 -10.03
N HIS A 81 -3.00 -23.25 -10.39
CA HIS A 81 -2.25 -22.90 -11.61
C HIS A 81 -0.78 -22.59 -11.32
N GLY A 82 -0.39 -22.44 -10.05
CA GLY A 82 0.96 -22.07 -9.64
C GLY A 82 1.93 -23.24 -9.76
N VAL A 83 3.00 -23.06 -10.54
CA VAL A 83 4.18 -23.95 -10.52
C VAL A 83 5.14 -23.43 -9.45
N LEU A 84 5.09 -24.04 -8.26
CA LEU A 84 5.77 -23.53 -7.07
C LEU A 84 7.15 -24.16 -6.81
N ASP A 85 7.57 -25.13 -7.63
CA ASP A 85 8.86 -25.79 -7.49
C ASP A 85 10.01 -24.79 -7.59
N ASN A 86 10.93 -24.85 -6.63
CA ASN A 86 12.08 -23.96 -6.51
C ASN A 86 11.74 -22.46 -6.33
N THR A 87 10.48 -22.12 -6.05
CA THR A 87 10.14 -20.75 -5.67
C THR A 87 10.84 -20.38 -4.36
N ARG A 88 11.30 -19.12 -4.27
CA ARG A 88 11.98 -18.60 -3.09
C ARG A 88 11.17 -17.46 -2.52
N VAL A 89 10.88 -17.55 -1.23
CA VAL A 89 10.33 -16.41 -0.49
C VAL A 89 11.44 -15.41 -0.16
N PRO A 90 11.14 -14.10 -0.08
CA PRO A 90 12.12 -13.10 0.32
C PRO A 90 12.73 -13.40 1.70
N HIS A 91 14.01 -13.04 1.89
CA HIS A 91 14.74 -13.32 3.15
C HIS A 91 14.03 -12.77 4.40
N PHE A 92 13.45 -11.57 4.31
CA PHE A 92 12.72 -10.96 5.42
C PHE A 92 11.45 -11.70 5.83
N MET A 93 10.94 -12.60 4.97
CA MET A 93 9.72 -13.40 5.20
C MET A 93 10.04 -14.84 5.65
N GLN A 94 11.30 -15.26 5.66
CA GLN A 94 11.70 -16.58 6.14
C GLN A 94 11.26 -16.82 7.60
N ASP A 95 11.33 -15.77 8.43
CA ASP A 95 10.72 -15.74 9.75
C ASP A 95 9.34 -15.07 9.65
N LEU A 96 8.30 -15.88 9.45
CA LEU A 96 6.94 -15.39 9.28
C LEU A 96 6.41 -14.72 10.56
N ALA A 97 6.86 -15.15 11.74
CA ALA A 97 6.45 -14.54 13.00
C ALA A 97 7.01 -13.13 13.12
N ARG A 98 8.29 -12.95 12.80
CA ARG A 98 8.93 -11.64 12.74
C ARG A 98 8.32 -10.76 11.65
N TYR A 99 8.01 -11.31 10.47
CA TYR A 99 7.33 -10.57 9.41
C TYR A 99 5.96 -10.05 9.88
N ARG A 100 5.15 -10.89 10.54
CA ARG A 100 3.87 -10.48 11.13
C ARG A 100 4.05 -9.40 12.19
N GLN A 101 5.06 -9.52 13.06
CA GLN A 101 5.39 -8.48 14.04
C GLN A 101 5.73 -7.13 13.36
N GLN A 102 6.41 -7.15 12.21
CA GLN A 102 6.67 -5.94 11.44
C GLN A 102 5.39 -5.31 10.89
N LEU A 103 4.40 -6.12 10.45
CA LEU A 103 3.10 -5.60 10.03
C LEU A 103 2.36 -4.92 11.19
N GLU A 104 2.38 -5.51 12.39
CA GLU A 104 1.81 -4.89 13.59
C GLU A 104 2.57 -3.61 13.99
N HIS A 105 3.89 -3.60 13.82
CA HIS A 105 4.68 -2.39 14.06
C HIS A 105 4.31 -1.26 13.08
N ILE A 106 4.06 -1.57 11.81
CA ILE A 106 3.58 -0.60 10.81
C ILE A 106 2.20 -0.06 11.23
N MET A 107 1.27 -0.94 11.64
CA MET A 107 -0.04 -0.53 12.16
C MET A 107 0.09 0.47 13.30
N ALA A 108 0.86 0.11 14.34
CA ALA A 108 1.05 0.95 15.53
C ALA A 108 1.71 2.29 15.20
N THR A 109 2.76 2.29 14.36
CA THR A 109 3.49 3.50 13.97
C THR A 109 2.61 4.49 13.22
N ASN A 110 1.71 3.98 12.39
CA ASN A 110 0.78 4.80 11.61
C ASN A 110 -0.55 5.06 12.33
N ARG A 111 -0.68 4.62 13.60
CA ARG A 111 -1.91 4.74 14.41
C ARG A 111 -3.15 4.18 13.70
N LEU A 112 -2.95 3.06 13.00
CA LEU A 112 -4.03 2.32 12.36
C LEU A 112 -4.53 1.25 13.33
N ASP A 113 -5.84 1.07 13.36
CA ASP A 113 -6.51 -0.02 14.06
C ASP A 113 -7.55 -0.67 13.13
N GLU A 114 -8.22 -1.72 13.60
CA GLU A 114 -9.22 -2.42 12.80
C GLU A 114 -10.42 -1.54 12.44
N ALA A 115 -10.74 -0.52 13.24
CA ALA A 115 -11.83 0.41 12.95
C ALA A 115 -11.46 1.41 11.85
N GLU A 116 -10.23 1.95 11.86
CA GLU A 116 -9.70 2.80 10.81
C GLU A 116 -9.53 2.02 9.49
N LEU A 117 -9.13 0.75 9.58
CA LEU A 117 -9.08 -0.12 8.41
C LEU A 117 -10.46 -0.57 7.94
N GLY A 118 -11.50 -0.61 8.78
CA GLY A 118 -12.85 -1.01 8.37
C GLY A 118 -13.64 0.05 7.59
N ARG A 119 -13.15 1.30 7.53
CA ARG A 119 -13.72 2.42 6.77
C ARG A 119 -13.31 2.39 5.30
#